data_AF-A0A150RY55-F1
#
_entry.id   AF-A0A150RY55-F1
#
_cell.length_a   1.000
_cell.length_b   1.000
_cell.length_c   1.000
_cell.angle_alpha   90.00
_cell.angle_beta   90.00
_cell.angle_gamma   90.00
#
_symmetry.space_group_name_H-M   'P 1'
#
loop_
_entity.id
_entity.type
_entity.pdbx_description
1 polymer ?
#
loop_
_entity_poly.entity_id
_entity_poly.type
_entity_poly.pdbx_seq_one_letter_code
_entity_poly.pdbx_strand_id
1 'polypeptide(L)'
;MPPTLRSLEATVTLAKDGGATVALDGASQSPEDAARDAAFLNAEIERATSFRIAVVTVRVVDPVEFFAEGDRVKANRRVTPGEIDKLFALLSAVLPR
;
A
#
# COMPACT_ATOMS: atom_id res chain seq x y z
N MET A 1 2.70 11.95 -4.46
CA MET A 1 1.89 12.18 -3.24
C MET A 1 0.83 13.22 -3.54
N PRO A 2 -0.41 13.04 -3.05
CA PRO A 2 -1.46 14.06 -3.21
C PRO A 2 -1.05 15.39 -2.56
N PRO A 3 -1.36 16.55 -3.18
CA PRO A 3 -0.98 17.86 -2.64
C PRO A 3 -1.78 18.28 -1.39
N THR A 4 -2.93 17.65 -1.16
CA THR A 4 -3.84 17.88 -0.03
C THR A 4 -3.49 17.03 1.20
N LEU A 5 -2.61 16.04 1.05
CA LEU A 5 -2.14 15.19 2.14
C LEU A 5 -0.98 15.89 2.88
N ARG A 6 -1.22 16.34 4.10
CA ARG A 6 -0.28 17.12 4.92
C ARG A 6 0.82 16.27 5.53
N SER A 7 0.50 15.05 5.91
CA SER A 7 1.43 14.08 6.46
C SER A 7 0.99 12.67 6.13
N LEU A 8 1.94 11.73 6.13
CA LEU A 8 1.67 10.31 6.04
C LEU A 8 2.66 9.57 6.93
N GLU A 9 2.14 8.82 7.89
CA GLU A 9 2.90 7.94 8.76
C GLU A 9 2.63 6.50 8.39
N ALA A 10 3.69 5.69 8.33
CA ALA A 10 3.61 4.26 8.06
C ALA A 10 4.22 3.50 9.25
N THR A 11 3.41 2.72 9.95
CA THR A 11 3.85 1.82 11.01
C THR A 11 3.86 0.39 10.49
N VAL A 12 5.03 -0.25 10.55
CA VAL A 12 5.17 -1.68 10.25
C VAL A 12 5.44 -2.43 11.55
N THR A 13 4.55 -3.35 11.91
CA THR A 13 4.69 -4.21 13.09
C THR A 13 4.94 -5.64 12.64
N LEU A 14 6.14 -6.16 12.90
CA LEU A 14 6.47 -7.55 12.60
C LEU A 14 5.72 -8.51 13.53
N ALA A 15 5.14 -9.55 12.97
CA ALA A 15 4.43 -10.59 13.71
C ALA A 15 5.34 -11.81 13.96
N LYS A 16 5.08 -12.54 15.04
CA LYS A 16 5.89 -13.70 15.45
C LYS A 16 5.84 -14.87 14.47
N ASP A 17 4.82 -14.91 13.61
CA ASP A 17 4.65 -15.93 12.56
C ASP A 17 5.48 -15.63 11.31
N GLY A 18 6.27 -14.55 11.31
CA GLY A 18 7.04 -14.09 10.15
C GLY A 18 6.26 -13.18 9.21
N GLY A 19 5.01 -12.84 9.54
CA GLY A 19 4.21 -11.84 8.84
C GLY A 19 4.46 -10.43 9.35
N ALA A 20 3.67 -9.47 8.87
CA ALA A 20 3.68 -8.09 9.39
C ALA A 20 2.30 -7.45 9.29
N THR A 21 2.02 -6.48 10.16
CA THR A 21 0.89 -5.55 10.00
C THR A 21 1.44 -4.21 9.55
N VAL A 22 0.86 -3.67 8.48
CA VAL A 22 1.14 -2.34 7.97
C VAL A 22 -0.06 -1.46 8.28
N ALA A 23 0.16 -0.43 9.08
CA ALA A 23 -0.81 0.61 9.37
C ALA A 23 -0.31 1.92 8.76
N LEU A 24 -1.18 2.61 8.03
CA LEU A 24 -0.91 3.91 7.44
C LEU A 24 -1.92 4.90 7.96
N ASP A 25 -1.42 6.11 8.19
CA ASP A 25 -2.20 7.18 8.76
C ASP A 25 -1.74 8.53 8.23
N GLY A 26 -2.59 9.20 7.46
CA GLY A 26 -2.29 10.49 6.84
C GLY A 26 -3.35 11.52 7.11
N ALA A 27 -2.92 12.74 7.44
CA ALA A 27 -3.84 13.87 7.64
C ALA A 27 -4.05 14.62 6.32
N SER A 28 -5.29 14.76 5.89
CA SER A 28 -5.68 15.57 4.72
C SER A 28 -6.09 16.98 5.16
N GLN A 29 -6.34 17.87 4.20
CA GLN A 29 -6.78 19.25 4.49
C GLN A 29 -8.24 19.35 4.92
N SER A 30 -9.09 18.45 4.41
CA SER A 30 -10.52 18.37 4.74
C SER A 30 -11.03 16.92 4.62
N PRO A 31 -12.22 16.60 5.15
CA PRO A 31 -12.85 15.29 4.95
C PRO A 31 -13.09 14.94 3.48
N GLU A 32 -13.47 15.92 2.65
CA GLU A 32 -13.67 15.74 1.22
C GLU A 32 -12.34 15.46 0.50
N ASP A 33 -11.24 16.07 0.96
CA ASP A 33 -9.89 15.77 0.47
C ASP A 33 -9.46 14.36 0.84
N ALA A 34 -9.74 13.90 2.06
CA ALA A 34 -9.36 12.56 2.50
C ALA A 34 -9.94 11.47 1.59
N ALA A 35 -11.20 11.60 1.16
CA ALA A 35 -11.81 10.66 0.21
C ALA A 35 -11.08 10.66 -1.15
N ARG A 36 -10.71 11.84 -1.65
CA ARG A 36 -9.97 11.97 -2.92
C ARG A 36 -8.55 11.45 -2.81
N ASP A 37 -7.89 11.71 -1.69
CA ASP A 37 -6.52 11.27 -1.40
C ASP A 37 -6.47 9.75 -1.26
N ALA A 38 -7.43 9.14 -0.57
CA ALA A 38 -7.56 7.68 -0.49
C ALA A 38 -7.74 7.05 -1.88
N ALA A 39 -8.64 7.59 -2.71
CA ALA A 39 -8.85 7.10 -4.08
C ALA A 39 -7.58 7.25 -4.95
N PHE A 40 -6.88 8.37 -4.84
CA PHE A 40 -5.61 8.59 -5.53
C PHE A 40 -4.55 7.57 -5.09
N LEU A 41 -4.39 7.36 -3.78
CA LEU A 41 -3.40 6.43 -3.22
C LEU A 41 -3.71 4.98 -3.61
N ASN A 42 -4.98 4.59 -3.63
CA ASN A 42 -5.41 3.28 -4.14
C ASN A 42 -5.01 3.09 -5.61
N ALA A 43 -5.23 4.10 -6.45
CA ALA A 43 -4.86 4.03 -7.86
C ALA A 43 -3.34 3.93 -8.07
N GLU A 44 -2.53 4.62 -7.26
CA GLU A 44 -1.07 4.50 -7.30
C GLU A 44 -0.60 3.13 -6.82
N ILE A 45 -1.15 2.61 -5.72
CA ILE A 45 -0.77 1.29 -5.21
C ILE A 45 -1.16 0.19 -6.18
N GLU A 46 -2.35 0.25 -6.78
CA GLU A 46 -2.74 -0.73 -7.80
C GLU A 46 -1.74 -0.74 -8.98
N ARG A 47 -1.26 0.42 -9.41
CA ARG A 47 -0.19 0.52 -10.43
C ARG A 47 1.14 -0.04 -9.95
N ALA A 48 1.51 0.19 -8.70
CA ALA A 48 2.80 -0.21 -8.15
C ALA A 48 2.88 -1.71 -7.82
N THR A 49 1.76 -2.34 -7.47
CA THR A 49 1.68 -3.77 -7.09
C THR A 49 1.25 -4.69 -8.23
N SER A 50 1.00 -4.13 -9.42
CA SER A 50 0.65 -4.90 -10.60
C SER A 50 1.62 -4.68 -11.76
N PHE A 51 1.82 -5.73 -12.56
CA PHE A 51 2.58 -5.67 -13.80
C PHE A 51 1.69 -6.15 -14.95
N ARG A 52 1.76 -5.43 -16.07
CA ARG A 52 0.97 -5.77 -17.26
C ARG A 52 1.80 -6.64 -18.20
N ILE A 53 1.29 -7.83 -18.52
CA ILE A 53 1.85 -8.72 -19.55
C ILE A 53 0.83 -8.80 -20.69
N ALA A 54 1.13 -8.15 -21.81
CA ALA A 54 0.21 -7.94 -22.92
C ALA A 54 -1.14 -7.32 -22.46
N VAL A 55 -2.19 -8.14 -22.37
CA VAL A 55 -3.54 -7.71 -21.93
C VAL A 55 -3.87 -8.15 -20.50
N VAL A 56 -3.01 -8.94 -19.86
CA VAL A 56 -3.24 -9.50 -18.52
C VAL A 56 -2.55 -8.64 -17.47
N THR A 57 -3.31 -8.20 -16.47
CA THR A 57 -2.78 -7.54 -15.28
C THR A 57 -2.50 -8.59 -14.21
N VAL A 58 -1.23 -8.79 -13.87
CA VAL A 58 -0.82 -9.71 -12.80
C VAL A 58 -0.61 -8.89 -11.53
N ARG A 59 -1.38 -9.20 -10.47
CA ARG A 59 -1.15 -8.68 -9.12
C ARG A 59 -0.20 -9.60 -8.39
N VAL A 60 0.90 -9.06 -7.89
CA VAL A 60 1.93 -9.91 -7.28
C VAL A 60 1.79 -10.01 -5.77
N VAL A 61 1.19 -8.98 -5.18
CA VAL A 61 0.79 -8.93 -3.77
C VAL A 61 -0.57 -8.27 -3.72
N ASP A 62 -1.42 -8.65 -2.77
CA ASP A 62 -2.66 -7.90 -2.58
C ASP A 62 -2.31 -6.43 -2.28
N PRO A 63 -3.06 -5.44 -2.79
CA PRO A 63 -2.76 -4.05 -2.55
C PRO A 63 -3.14 -3.65 -1.11
N VAL A 64 -2.46 -2.62 -0.58
CA VAL A 64 -2.95 -1.91 0.60
C VAL A 64 -4.13 -1.04 0.18
N GLU A 65 -5.28 -1.21 0.83
CA GLU A 65 -6.48 -0.41 0.56
C GLU A 65 -6.55 0.78 1.54
N PHE A 66 -6.55 1.98 0.98
CA PHE A 66 -6.73 3.24 1.69
C PHE A 66 -8.21 3.60 1.75
N PHE A 67 -8.64 4.09 2.90
CA PHE A 67 -9.99 4.58 3.14
C PHE A 67 -9.94 5.91 3.90
N ALA A 68 -11.00 6.71 3.76
CA ALA A 68 -11.13 7.97 4.48
C ALA A 68 -11.89 7.77 5.79
N GLU A 69 -11.40 8.40 6.86
CA GLU A 69 -12.04 8.48 8.16
C GLU A 69 -11.91 9.93 8.69
N GLY A 70 -12.98 10.71 8.56
CA GLY A 70 -12.93 12.14 8.83
C GLY A 70 -11.99 12.85 7.84
N ASP A 71 -11.10 13.71 8.34
CA ASP A 71 -10.05 14.38 7.58
C ASP A 71 -8.80 13.50 7.38
N ARG A 72 -8.87 12.19 7.66
CA ARG A 72 -7.72 11.29 7.64
C ARG A 72 -7.87 10.20 6.60
N VAL A 73 -6.74 9.84 5.99
CA VAL A 73 -6.61 8.67 5.14
C VAL A 73 -5.91 7.59 5.94
N LYS A 74 -6.53 6.43 6.03
CA LYS A 74 -6.00 5.29 6.77
C LYS A 74 -5.87 4.08 5.88
N ALA A 75 -4.96 3.20 6.24
CA ALA A 75 -4.96 1.82 5.79
C ALA A 75 -4.50 0.91 6.93
N ASN A 76 -5.04 -0.30 6.99
CA ASN A 76 -4.56 -1.32 7.92
C ASN A 76 -4.64 -2.67 7.24
N ARG A 77 -3.48 -3.30 7.04
CA ARG A 77 -3.40 -4.58 6.36
C ARG A 77 -2.39 -5.50 7.01
N ARG A 78 -2.78 -6.77 7.15
CA ARG A 78 -1.86 -7.85 7.46
C ARG A 78 -1.24 -8.40 6.19
N VAL A 79 0.08 -8.50 6.20
CA VAL A 79 0.90 -9.16 5.19
C VAL A 79 1.31 -10.51 5.76
N THR A 80 1.00 -11.58 5.03
CA THR A 80 1.34 -12.94 5.44
C THR A 80 2.81 -13.26 5.18
N PRO A 81 3.39 -14.26 5.87
CA PRO A 81 4.76 -14.69 5.60
C PRO A 81 4.99 -15.04 4.11
N GLY A 82 4.05 -15.75 3.49
CA GLY A 82 4.15 -16.13 2.08
C GLY A 82 4.09 -14.95 1.10
N GLU A 83 3.45 -13.84 1.47
CA GLU A 83 3.49 -12.60 0.67
C GLU A 83 4.83 -11.87 0.81
N ILE A 84 5.42 -11.90 2.01
CA ILE A 84 6.77 -11.38 2.25
C ILE A 84 7.80 -12.18 1.44
N ASP A 85 7.69 -13.51 1.41
CA ASP A 85 8.56 -14.37 0.61
C ASP A 85 8.44 -14.06 -0.90
N LYS A 86 7.22 -13.86 -1.40
CA LYS A 86 6.99 -13.46 -2.80
C LYS A 86 7.64 -12.11 -3.11
N LEU A 87 7.52 -11.13 -2.21
CA LEU A 87 8.17 -9.83 -2.35
C LEU A 87 9.70 -9.96 -2.44
N PHE A 88 10.32 -10.74 -1.56
CA PHE A 88 11.77 -10.96 -1.60
C PHE A 88 12.22 -11.74 -2.85
N ALA A 89 11.43 -12.71 -3.31
CA ALA A 89 11.71 -13.45 -4.53
C ALA A 89 11.74 -12.53 -5.78
N LEU A 90 10.79 -11.59 -5.87
CA LEU A 90 10.79 -10.57 -6.93
C LEU A 90 11.99 -9.66 -6.86
N LEU A 91 12.30 -9.11 -5.67
CA LEU A 91 13.46 -8.23 -5.49
C LEU A 91 14.75 -8.93 -5.90
N SER A 92 14.89 -10.20 -5.54
CA SER A 92 16.03 -11.03 -5.92
C SER A 92 16.11 -11.33 -7.42
N ALA A 93 14.97 -11.35 -8.14
CA ALA A 93 14.92 -11.55 -9.57
C ALA A 93 15.29 -10.29 -10.37
N VAL A 94 15.13 -9.09 -9.77
CA VAL A 94 15.34 -7.79 -10.44
C VAL A 94 16.67 -7.14 -10.03
N LEU A 95 17.19 -7.44 -8.84
CA LEU A 95 18.51 -6.95 -8.40
C LEU A 95 19.63 -7.85 -8.98
N PRO A 96 20.61 -7.30 -9.71
CA PRO A 96 21.79 -8.04 -10.12
C PRO A 96 22.63 -8.39 -8.88
N ARG A 97 23.25 -9.58 -8.91
CA ARG A 97 24.12 -10.07 -7.82
C ARG A 97 25.31 -9.16 -7.56
#